data_AF-B1WY41-F1
#
_entry.id   AF-B1WY41-F1
#
_cell.length_a   1.000
_cell.length_b   1.000
_cell.length_c   1.000
_cell.angle_alpha   90.00
_cell.angle_beta   90.00
_cell.angle_gamma   90.00
#
_symmetry.space_group_name_H-M   'P 1'
#
loop_
_entity.id
_entity.type
_entity.pdbx_description
1 polymer ?
#
loop_
_entity_poly.entity_id
_entity_poly.type
_entity_poly.pdbx_seq_one_letter_code
_entity_poly.pdbx_strand_id
1 'polypeptide(L)'
;MEMSNQEYKDYFIDTVVNRYPAPAIVVYQEITPDGISKISIVNEFPFSEDATIQNLQGKYFKELEPDVKQSFCKYQFAIEYMPSSDEKIIGHIFDKIISP
;
A
#
# COMPACT_ATOMS: atom_id res chain seq x y z
N MET A 1 -9.77 -0.45 -16.81
CA MET A 1 -10.61 0.39 -15.94
C MET A 1 -9.70 0.84 -14.81
N GLU A 2 -9.41 2.14 -14.70
CA GLU A 2 -8.54 2.63 -13.64
C GLU A 2 -9.31 2.61 -12.31
N MET A 3 -8.72 2.02 -11.27
CA MET A 3 -9.27 2.09 -9.91
C MET A 3 -9.12 3.50 -9.37
N SER A 4 -10.15 3.99 -8.68
CA SER A 4 -10.04 5.22 -7.92
C SER A 4 -9.05 5.07 -6.77
N ASN A 5 -8.53 6.20 -6.28
CA ASN A 5 -7.63 6.22 -5.13
C ASN A 5 -8.26 5.61 -3.87
N GLN A 6 -9.60 5.70 -3.71
CA GLN A 6 -10.29 5.10 -2.58
C GLN A 6 -10.42 3.58 -2.73
N GLU A 7 -10.82 3.10 -3.91
CA GLU A 7 -10.90 1.65 -4.18
C GLU A 7 -9.53 0.97 -4.03
N TYR A 8 -8.45 1.65 -4.43
CA TYR A 8 -7.09 1.16 -4.21
C TYR A 8 -6.74 1.04 -2.72
N LYS A 9 -7.08 2.05 -1.92
CA LYS A 9 -6.84 2.04 -0.47
C LYS A 9 -7.63 0.93 0.22
N ASP A 10 -8.89 0.76 -0.15
CA ASP A 10 -9.76 -0.25 0.42
C ASP A 10 -9.25 -1.66 0.09
N TYR A 11 -8.92 -1.91 -1.18
CA TYR A 11 -8.29 -3.16 -1.63
C TYR A 11 -6.97 -3.44 -0.91
N PHE A 12 -6.11 -2.43 -0.77
CA PHE A 12 -4.81 -2.57 -0.15
C PHE A 12 -4.93 -2.91 1.34
N ILE A 13 -5.76 -2.18 2.10
CA ILE A 13 -5.98 -2.47 3.51
C ILE A 13 -6.54 -3.89 3.71
N ASP A 14 -7.51 -4.28 2.89
CA ASP A 14 -8.12 -5.60 2.98
C ASP A 14 -7.08 -6.71 2.66
N THR A 15 -6.23 -6.50 1.65
CA THR A 15 -5.11 -7.40 1.32
C THR A 15 -4.16 -7.58 2.51
N VAL A 16 -3.78 -6.47 3.16
CA VAL A 16 -2.83 -6.47 4.29
C VAL A 16 -3.39 -7.24 5.47
N VAL A 17 -4.64 -6.96 5.86
CA VAL A 17 -5.21 -7.58 7.06
C VAL A 17 -5.55 -9.05 6.83
N ASN A 18 -6.00 -9.42 5.64
CA ASN A 18 -6.21 -10.82 5.29
C ASN A 18 -4.91 -11.59 4.99
N ARG A 19 -3.75 -10.89 5.01
CA ARG A 19 -2.43 -11.46 4.74
C ARG A 19 -2.33 -12.10 3.35
N TYR A 20 -3.06 -11.57 2.39
CA TYR A 20 -2.97 -11.98 1.00
C TYR A 20 -1.65 -11.51 0.39
N PRO A 21 -1.09 -12.24 -0.59
CA PRO A 21 0.07 -11.77 -1.32
C PRO A 21 -0.30 -10.49 -2.08
N ALA A 22 0.36 -9.38 -1.75
CA ALA A 22 0.24 -8.13 -2.50
C ALA A 22 1.30 -8.10 -3.62
N PRO A 23 0.98 -7.46 -4.77
CA PRO A 23 2.00 -7.09 -5.74
C PRO A 23 3.04 -6.16 -5.10
N ALA A 24 4.23 -6.07 -5.70
CA ALA A 24 5.29 -5.21 -5.19
C ALA A 24 4.81 -3.75 -5.13
N ILE A 25 5.11 -3.08 -4.01
CA ILE A 25 4.93 -1.64 -3.93
C ILE A 25 6.12 -1.01 -4.64
N VAL A 26 5.82 -0.26 -5.70
CA VAL A 26 6.81 0.51 -6.43
C VAL A 26 7.07 1.80 -5.64
N VAL A 27 8.31 1.98 -5.19
CA VAL A 27 8.71 3.15 -4.41
C VAL A 27 9.72 3.95 -5.21
N TYR A 28 9.41 5.23 -5.46
CA TYR A 28 10.43 6.19 -5.84
C TYR A 28 11.23 6.56 -4.58
N GLN A 29 12.53 6.33 -4.64
CA GLN A 29 13.44 6.66 -3.56
C GLN A 29 14.37 7.78 -4.03
N GLU A 30 14.27 8.94 -3.37
CA GLU A 30 15.31 9.96 -3.45
C GLU A 30 16.30 9.70 -2.31
N ILE A 31 17.56 9.43 -2.67
CA ILE A 31 18.65 9.29 -1.72
C ILE A 31 19.32 10.66 -1.61
N THR A 32 19.28 11.27 -0.43
CA THR A 32 19.96 12.55 -0.21
C THR A 32 21.48 12.39 -0.34
N PRO A 33 22.23 13.49 -0.59
CA PRO A 33 23.71 13.44 -0.61
C PRO A 33 24.34 12.84 0.66
N ASP A 34 23.64 12.92 1.81
CA ASP A 34 24.06 12.36 3.09
C ASP A 34 23.65 10.88 3.28
N GLY A 35 23.02 10.27 2.27
CA GLY A 35 22.61 8.86 2.28
C GLY A 35 21.29 8.59 3.02
N ILE A 36 20.44 9.60 3.23
CA ILE A 36 19.16 9.42 3.94
C ILE A 36 18.05 9.16 2.92
N SER A 37 17.27 8.11 3.17
CA SER A 37 16.02 7.82 2.47
C SER A 37 14.84 8.01 3.42
N LYS A 38 13.81 8.77 3.01
CA LYS A 38 12.59 8.98 3.82
C LYS A 38 11.38 8.41 3.09
N ILE A 39 10.70 7.46 3.74
CA ILE A 39 9.42 6.90 3.27
C ILE A 39 8.34 7.34 4.27
N SER A 40 7.26 7.94 3.77
CA SER A 40 6.13 8.38 4.60
C SER A 40 4.87 7.63 4.18
N ILE A 41 4.30 6.83 5.09
CA ILE A 41 3.04 6.11 4.87
C ILE A 41 1.96 6.83 5.68
N VAL A 42 0.89 7.27 5.03
CA VAL A 42 -0.25 7.94 5.67
C VAL A 42 -1.38 6.93 5.88
N ASN A 43 -1.72 6.64 7.14
CA ASN A 43 -2.74 5.65 7.54
C ASN A 43 -3.91 6.27 8.34
N GLU A 44 -4.44 7.41 7.88
CA GLU A 44 -5.58 8.08 8.55
C GLU A 44 -6.90 7.92 7.78
N PHE A 45 -7.34 6.67 7.61
CA PHE A 45 -8.65 6.38 7.01
C PHE A 45 -9.30 5.15 7.67
N PRO A 46 -10.65 5.09 7.72
CA PRO A 46 -11.35 3.93 8.24
C PRO A 46 -11.23 2.75 7.28
N PHE A 47 -11.42 1.55 7.80
CA PHE A 47 -11.63 0.36 6.98
C PHE A 47 -12.95 0.50 6.21
N SER A 48 -12.95 0.03 4.95
CA SER A 48 -14.14 0.04 4.10
C SER A 48 -15.32 -0.67 4.78
N GLU A 49 -16.54 -0.18 4.54
CA GLU A 49 -17.77 -0.87 4.93
C GLU A 49 -17.91 -2.23 4.24
N ASP A 50 -17.22 -2.42 3.10
CA ASP A 50 -17.18 -3.67 2.36
C ASP A 50 -15.97 -4.55 2.73
N ALA A 51 -15.23 -4.23 3.81
CA ALA A 51 -14.06 -5.01 4.22
C ALA A 51 -14.41 -6.49 4.47
N THR A 52 -13.53 -7.39 4.06
CA THR A 52 -13.76 -8.84 4.12
C THR A 52 -13.93 -9.34 5.57
N ILE A 53 -13.23 -8.70 6.51
CA ILE A 53 -13.37 -9.00 7.94
C ILE A 53 -14.38 -8.04 8.57
N GLN A 54 -15.61 -8.52 8.75
CA GLN A 54 -16.76 -7.72 9.21
C GLN A 54 -16.51 -6.93 10.51
N ASN A 55 -15.75 -7.48 11.45
CA ASN A 55 -15.49 -6.81 12.73
C ASN A 55 -14.50 -5.63 12.63
N LEU A 56 -13.97 -5.36 11.43
CA LEU A 56 -13.09 -4.23 11.13
C LEU A 56 -13.78 -3.11 10.35
N GLN A 57 -14.92 -3.38 9.72
CA GLN A 57 -15.68 -2.42 8.92
C GLN A 57 -15.93 -1.13 9.70
N GLY A 58 -15.65 0.02 9.08
CA GLY A 58 -15.83 1.35 9.66
C GLY A 58 -14.86 1.73 10.79
N LYS A 59 -14.04 0.81 11.30
CA LYS A 59 -13.07 1.11 12.39
C LYS A 59 -11.88 1.88 11.84
N TYR A 60 -11.29 2.72 12.68
CA TYR A 60 -9.98 3.30 12.45
C TYR A 60 -8.87 2.40 13.03
N PHE A 61 -7.64 2.55 12.54
CA PHE A 61 -6.48 1.80 13.05
C PHE A 61 -6.34 1.87 14.59
N LYS A 62 -6.64 3.04 15.18
CA LYS A 62 -6.59 3.26 16.64
C LYS A 62 -7.57 2.36 17.42
N GLU A 63 -8.68 1.96 16.81
CA GLU A 63 -9.77 1.18 17.40
C GLU A 63 -9.58 -0.33 17.22
N LEU A 64 -8.52 -0.76 16.52
CA LEU A 64 -8.23 -2.17 16.31
C LEU A 64 -7.68 -2.85 17.57
N GLU A 65 -7.97 -4.13 17.70
CA GLU A 65 -7.40 -4.97 18.74
C GLU A 65 -5.86 -5.09 18.59
N PRO A 66 -5.11 -5.30 19.69
CA PRO A 66 -3.65 -5.31 19.66
C PRO A 66 -3.04 -6.37 18.73
N ASP A 67 -3.68 -7.53 18.59
CA ASP A 67 -3.25 -8.62 17.71
C ASP A 67 -3.40 -8.25 16.23
N VAL A 68 -4.52 -7.63 15.85
CA VAL A 68 -4.76 -7.13 14.48
C VAL A 68 -3.74 -6.04 14.12
N LYS A 69 -3.48 -5.10 15.04
CA LYS A 69 -2.44 -4.07 14.87
C LYS A 69 -1.07 -4.69 14.65
N GLN A 70 -0.70 -5.68 15.46
CA GLN A 70 0.56 -6.39 15.31
C GLN A 70 0.66 -7.15 13.99
N SER A 71 -0.43 -7.78 13.55
CA SER A 71 -0.48 -8.48 12.25
C SER A 71 -0.28 -7.51 11.10
N PHE A 72 -1.01 -6.38 11.11
CA PHE A 72 -0.89 -5.31 10.11
C PHE A 72 0.56 -4.80 10.01
N CYS A 73 1.19 -4.47 11.15
CA CYS A 73 2.55 -3.94 11.19
C CYS A 73 3.63 -4.98 10.79
N LYS A 74 3.34 -6.28 10.91
CA LYS A 74 4.25 -7.37 10.51
C LYS A 74 4.12 -7.74 9.04
N TYR A 75 3.13 -7.20 8.32
CA TYR A 75 2.97 -7.47 6.91
C TYR A 75 4.22 -7.00 6.14
N GLN A 76 4.75 -7.86 5.28
CA GLN A 76 5.92 -7.58 4.46
C GLN A 76 5.51 -7.46 3.00
N PHE A 77 5.90 -6.36 2.36
CA PHE A 77 5.71 -6.15 0.93
C PHE A 77 7.03 -6.34 0.20
N ALA A 78 6.97 -6.84 -1.03
CA ALA A 78 8.08 -6.65 -1.95
C ALA A 78 8.16 -5.16 -2.31
N ILE A 79 9.35 -4.57 -2.25
CA ILE A 79 9.60 -3.18 -2.67
C ILE A 79 10.40 -3.24 -3.96
N GLU A 80 9.90 -2.58 -4.99
CA GLU A 80 10.65 -2.36 -6.24
C GLU A 80 11.04 -0.88 -6.32
N TYR A 81 12.34 -0.63 -6.41
CA TYR A 81 12.90 0.72 -6.46
C TYR A 81 12.99 1.19 -7.91
N MET A 82 12.40 2.34 -8.19
CA MET A 82 12.49 2.96 -9.51
C MET A 82 13.70 3.87 -9.61
N PRO A 83 14.44 3.84 -10.75
CA PRO A 83 15.63 4.65 -10.94
C PRO A 83 15.33 6.14 -11.23
N SER A 84 14.05 6.54 -11.37
CA SER A 84 13.68 7.90 -11.77
C SER A 84 12.26 8.29 -11.31
N SER A 85 12.05 9.59 -11.06
CA SER A 85 10.77 10.24 -10.76
C SER A 85 10.04 10.76 -12.01
N ASP A 86 10.60 10.53 -13.20
CA ASP A 86 9.98 10.95 -14.45
C ASP A 86 8.66 10.18 -14.68
N GLU A 87 7.54 10.89 -14.58
CA GLU A 87 6.19 10.34 -14.76
C GLU A 87 6.01 9.58 -16.08
N LYS A 88 6.75 9.94 -17.15
CA LYS A 88 6.70 9.24 -18.43
C LYS A 88 7.40 7.88 -18.36
N ILE A 89 8.52 7.81 -17.63
CA ILE A 89 9.25 6.56 -17.39
C ILE A 89 8.43 5.67 -16.45
N ILE A 90 7.82 6.27 -15.41
CA ILE A 90 6.92 5.59 -14.47
C ILE A 90 5.73 4.97 -15.22
N GLY A 91 5.06 5.73 -16.09
CA GLY A 91 3.93 5.22 -16.89
C GLY A 91 4.30 4.01 -17.77
N HIS A 92 5.45 4.06 -18.44
CA HIS A 92 5.95 2.96 -19.27
C HIS A 92 6.33 1.69 -18.49
N ILE A 93 6.64 1.80 -17.20
CA ILE A 93 6.94 0.64 -16.35
C ILE A 93 5.64 -0.04 -15.90
N PHE A 94 4.61 0.75 -15.53
CA PHE A 94 3.29 0.21 -15.23
C PHE A 94 2.65 -0.52 -16.43
N ASP A 95 2.85 -0.01 -17.65
CA ASP A 95 2.38 -0.67 -18.89
C ASP A 95 2.98 -2.07 -19.10
N LYS A 96 4.18 -2.34 -18.57
CA LYS A 96 4.87 -3.64 -18.71
C LYS A 96 4.48 -4.66 -17.65
N ILE A 97 4.08 -4.21 -16.46
CA ILE A 97 3.68 -5.10 -15.35
C ILE A 97 2.20 -5.52 -15.51
N ILE A 98 1.38 -4.69 -16.16
CA ILE A 98 -0.07 -4.90 -16.35
C ILE A 98 -0.41 -5.32 -17.80
N SER A 99 0.59 -5.65 -18.63
CA SER A 99 0.31 -6.28 -19.94
C SER A 99 0.05 -7.78 -19.75
N PRO A 100 -1.06 -8.33 -20.29
CA PRO A 100 -1.42 -9.74 -20.18
C PRO A 100 -0.41 -10.69 -20.86
#